data_AF-A0A5A7TIL2-F1
#
_entry.id   AF-A0A5A7TIL2-F1
#
_cell.length_a   1.000
_cell.length_b   1.000
_cell.length_c   1.000
_cell.angle_alpha   90.00
_cell.angle_beta   90.00
_cell.angle_gamma   90.00
#
_symmetry.space_group_name_H-M   'P 1'
#
loop_
_entity.id
_entity.type
_entity.pdbx_description
1 polymer ?
#
loop_
_entity_poly.entity_id
_entity_poly.type
_entity_poly.pdbx_seq_one_letter_code
_entity_poly.pdbx_strand_id
1 'polypeptide(L)'
;MEYERVSGTFRIIGKIAFMGHQHYLPNNHVWRRSKLHDGSVERRPPPVVLNGHDILEQVDFLEFQVMSEHPLLKDKKRKRPLNWMKRSTLLNIEGKTKDTSNAQLDI
;
A
#
# COMPACT_ATOMS: atom_id res chain seq x y z
N MET A 1 -9.71 6.27 28.32
CA MET A 1 -10.14 6.93 27.08
C MET A 1 -9.39 6.27 25.95
N GLU A 2 -10.04 5.30 25.33
CA GLU A 2 -9.45 4.51 24.25
C GLU A 2 -9.66 5.30 22.95
N TYR A 3 -8.59 5.74 22.32
CA TYR A 3 -8.68 6.36 21.01
C TYR A 3 -9.14 5.30 20.02
N GLU A 4 -10.40 5.38 19.57
CA GLU A 4 -10.86 4.62 18.42
C GLU A 4 -9.88 4.86 17.27
N ARG A 5 -9.36 3.79 16.66
CA ARG A 5 -8.46 3.90 15.49
C ARG A 5 -9.27 4.46 14.33
N VAL A 6 -9.28 5.78 14.19
CA VAL A 6 -9.95 6.50 13.10
C VAL A 6 -9.29 6.19 11.75
N SER A 7 -8.02 5.78 11.72
CA SER A 7 -7.35 5.38 10.48
C SER A 7 -7.19 3.85 10.41
N GLY A 8 -7.79 3.23 9.38
CA GLY A 8 -7.63 1.81 9.06
C GLY A 8 -6.26 1.47 8.48
N THR A 9 -5.21 2.17 8.93
CA THR A 9 -3.84 1.96 8.47
C THR A 9 -3.02 1.27 9.56
N PHE A 10 -2.17 0.34 9.14
CA PHE A 10 -1.27 -0.41 10.00
C PHE A 10 0.15 -0.28 9.49
N ARG A 11 1.11 -0.35 10.41
CA ARG A 11 2.53 -0.35 10.07
C ARG A 11 2.99 -1.79 9.88
N ILE A 12 3.35 -2.13 8.65
CA ILE A 12 4.21 -3.28 8.35
C ILE A 12 5.65 -2.77 8.38
N ILE A 13 6.64 -3.63 8.60
CA ILE A 13 8.06 -3.24 8.69
C ILE A 13 8.44 -2.24 7.58
N GLY A 14 8.67 -0.99 7.97
CA GLY A 14 9.05 0.12 7.08
C GLY A 14 7.99 0.60 6.07
N LYS A 15 6.73 0.12 6.16
CA LYS A 15 5.64 0.46 5.24
C LYS A 15 4.34 0.76 6.00
N ILE A 16 3.51 1.61 5.43
CA ILE A 16 2.12 1.80 5.89
C ILE A 16 1.23 1.10 4.88
N ALA A 17 0.33 0.26 5.36
CA ALA A 17 -0.66 -0.39 4.53
C ALA A 17 -2.05 -0.03 5.05
N PHE A 18 -3.01 0.10 4.11
CA PHE A 18 -4.41 0.38 4.41
C PHE A 18 -5.19 -0.94 4.42
N MET A 19 -5.93 -1.22 5.49
CA MET A 19 -6.77 -2.43 5.61
C MET A 19 -8.26 -2.18 5.61
N GLY A 20 -8.70 -0.93 5.74
CA GLY A 20 -10.12 -0.56 5.82
C GLY A 20 -10.90 -0.62 4.51
N HIS A 21 -10.48 -1.45 3.56
CA HIS A 21 -11.11 -1.56 2.24
C HIS A 21 -12.53 -2.17 2.29
N GLN A 22 -12.86 -2.96 3.32
CA GLN A 22 -14.20 -3.55 3.50
C GLN A 22 -15.30 -2.48 3.68
N HIS A 23 -14.93 -1.26 4.09
CA HIS A 23 -15.86 -0.16 4.30
C HIS A 23 -16.53 0.30 2.98
N TYR A 24 -15.87 0.11 1.84
CA TYR A 24 -16.38 0.44 0.50
C TYR A 24 -17.41 -0.58 -0.03
N LEU A 25 -17.59 -1.71 0.64
CA LEU A 25 -18.58 -2.71 0.26
C LEU A 25 -19.97 -2.30 0.77
N PRO A 26 -21.05 -2.74 0.10
CA PRO A 26 -22.42 -2.53 0.57
C PRO A 26 -22.61 -3.02 2.02
N ASN A 27 -23.45 -2.34 2.80
CA ASN A 27 -23.63 -2.64 4.22
C ASN A 27 -24.00 -4.11 4.52
N ASN A 28 -24.75 -4.77 3.63
CA ASN A 28 -25.15 -6.18 3.80
C ASN A 28 -24.14 -7.18 3.23
N HIS A 29 -22.95 -6.74 2.78
CA HIS A 29 -21.97 -7.62 2.18
C HIS A 29 -21.35 -8.56 3.24
N VAL A 30 -21.31 -9.86 2.95
CA VAL A 30 -20.82 -10.90 3.89
C VAL A 30 -19.40 -10.64 4.38
N TRP A 31 -18.54 -10.06 3.53
CA TRP A 31 -17.16 -9.74 3.91
C TRP A 31 -17.05 -8.66 4.98
N ARG A 32 -18.03 -7.78 5.17
CA ARG A 32 -18.02 -6.85 6.32
C ARG A 32 -18.15 -7.56 7.67
N ARG A 33 -18.75 -8.76 7.69
CA ARG A 33 -18.89 -9.60 8.88
C ARG A 33 -17.71 -10.54 9.11
N SER A 34 -16.83 -10.67 8.11
CA SER A 34 -15.69 -11.57 8.17
C SER A 34 -14.54 -10.96 8.96
N LYS A 35 -14.10 -11.67 10.01
CA LYS A 35 -12.92 -11.34 10.81
C LYS A 35 -11.61 -11.81 10.19
N LEU A 36 -11.64 -12.43 9.00
CA LEU A 36 -10.45 -12.99 8.36
C LEU A 36 -9.43 -11.93 7.93
N HIS A 37 -9.85 -10.68 7.77
CA HIS A 37 -8.99 -9.63 7.22
C HIS A 37 -8.22 -8.85 8.31
N ASP A 38 -8.92 -8.28 9.28
CA ASP A 38 -8.33 -7.44 10.34
C ASP A 38 -8.71 -7.91 11.76
N GLY A 39 -9.34 -9.08 11.88
CA GLY A 39 -9.86 -9.60 13.15
C GLY A 39 -11.13 -8.90 13.63
N SER A 40 -11.61 -7.86 12.92
CA SER A 40 -12.73 -7.02 13.31
C SER A 40 -13.92 -7.19 12.37
N VAL A 41 -15.07 -6.64 12.77
CA VAL A 41 -16.27 -6.58 11.94
C VAL A 41 -16.40 -5.12 11.49
N GLU A 42 -16.45 -4.89 10.18
CA GLU A 42 -16.52 -3.55 9.61
C GLU A 42 -17.95 -2.99 9.73
N ARG A 43 -18.15 -2.12 10.72
CA ARG A 43 -19.43 -1.52 11.09
C ARG A 43 -19.59 -0.06 10.67
N ARG A 44 -18.53 0.57 10.17
CA ARG A 44 -18.59 1.97 9.75
C ARG A 44 -19.58 2.11 8.57
N PRO A 45 -20.24 3.27 8.36
CA PRO A 45 -21.09 3.50 7.18
C PRO A 45 -20.26 3.37 5.88
N PRO A 46 -20.84 3.37 4.68
CA PRO A 46 -20.06 3.53 3.45
C PRO A 46 -19.38 4.91 3.42
N PRO A 47 -18.30 5.09 2.65
CA PRO A 47 -17.67 6.39 2.53
C PRO A 47 -18.60 7.35 1.80
N VAL A 48 -18.47 8.64 2.08
CA VAL A 48 -19.20 9.67 1.36
C VAL A 48 -18.74 9.65 -0.10
N VAL A 49 -19.70 9.46 -1.00
CA VAL A 49 -19.44 9.54 -2.45
C VAL A 49 -19.43 11.02 -2.80
N LEU A 50 -18.25 11.54 -3.12
CA LEU A 50 -18.07 12.91 -3.61
C LEU A 50 -18.27 12.92 -5.13
N ASN A 51 -18.94 13.95 -5.64
CA ASN A 51 -19.04 14.16 -7.08
C ASN A 51 -17.75 14.83 -7.61
N GLY A 52 -17.61 14.93 -8.94
CA GLY A 52 -16.42 15.52 -9.56
C GLY A 52 -16.18 16.99 -9.15
N HIS A 53 -17.24 17.78 -8.99
CA HIS A 53 -17.14 19.17 -8.58
C HIS A 53 -16.69 19.28 -7.11
N ASP A 54 -17.24 18.48 -6.20
CA ASP A 54 -16.84 18.48 -4.78
C ASP A 54 -15.34 18.14 -4.63
N ILE A 55 -14.84 17.21 -5.46
CA ILE A 55 -13.42 16.84 -5.47
C ILE A 55 -12.56 18.00 -5.98
N LEU A 56 -12.98 18.69 -7.05
CA LEU A 56 -12.26 19.84 -7.58
C LEU A 56 -12.18 20.97 -6.56
N GLU A 57 -13.30 21.29 -5.91
CA GLU A 57 -13.35 22.28 -4.84
C GLU A 57 -12.38 21.93 -3.71
N GLN A 58 -12.36 20.67 -3.25
CA GLN A 58 -11.40 20.24 -2.22
C GLN A 58 -9.95 20.38 -2.68
N VAL A 59 -9.64 20.06 -3.93
CA VAL A 59 -8.27 20.17 -4.48
C VAL A 59 -7.83 21.63 -4.57
N ASP A 60 -8.72 22.54 -4.93
CA ASP A 60 -8.42 23.97 -5.01
C ASP A 60 -8.08 24.58 -3.64
N PHE A 61 -8.66 24.04 -2.56
CA PHE A 61 -8.33 24.44 -1.20
C PHE A 61 -7.06 23.78 -0.63
N LEU A 62 -6.46 22.80 -1.31
CA LEU A 62 -5.22 22.18 -0.86
C LEU A 62 -4.03 23.08 -1.22
N GLU A 63 -3.40 23.66 -0.19
CA GLU A 63 -2.10 24.30 -0.35
C GLU A 63 -1.04 23.22 -0.57
N PHE A 64 -0.78 22.89 -1.84
CA PHE A 64 0.33 22.01 -2.19
C PHE A 64 1.62 22.71 -1.79
N GLN A 65 2.30 22.19 -0.77
CA GLN A 65 3.66 22.60 -0.47
C GLN A 65 4.49 22.33 -1.72
N VAL A 66 4.93 23.41 -2.38
CA VAL A 66 5.87 23.33 -3.50
C VAL A 66 7.05 22.52 -2.98
N MET A 67 7.22 21.32 -3.52
CA MET A 67 8.42 20.49 -3.32
C MET A 67 9.56 21.18 -4.06
N SER A 68 9.91 22.41 -3.67
CA SER A 68 11.11 23.07 -4.12
C SER A 68 12.25 22.16 -3.71
N GLU A 69 13.12 21.82 -4.65
CA GLU A 69 14.43 21.26 -4.33
C GLU A 69 15.05 22.15 -3.25
N HIS A 70 14.97 21.73 -2.00
CA HIS A 70 15.46 22.53 -0.90
C HIS A 70 16.97 22.43 -0.97
N PRO A 71 17.73 23.49 -1.30
CA PRO A 71 19.17 23.38 -1.60
C PRO A 71 19.99 22.85 -0.41
N LEU A 72 19.42 22.92 0.80
CA LEU A 72 20.01 22.38 2.03
C LEU A 72 19.75 20.88 2.27
N LEU A 73 18.78 20.26 1.59
CA LEU A 73 18.57 18.82 1.68
C LEU A 73 19.48 18.13 0.67
N LYS A 74 20.79 18.16 0.94
CA LYS A 74 21.69 17.20 0.30
C LYS A 74 21.18 15.83 0.70
N ASP A 75 20.66 15.07 -0.25
CA ASP A 75 20.38 13.66 -0.08
C ASP A 75 21.62 13.03 0.55
N LYS A 76 21.55 12.77 1.85
CA LYS A 76 22.53 11.92 2.52
C LYS A 76 22.24 10.53 1.96
N LYS A 77 22.82 10.23 0.79
CA LYS A 77 22.86 8.91 0.19
C LYS A 77 23.30 7.97 1.30
N ARG A 78 22.34 7.27 1.91
CA ARG A 78 22.66 6.20 2.84
C ARG A 78 23.51 5.24 2.01
N LYS A 79 24.76 5.02 2.43
CA LYS A 79 25.65 3.99 1.86
C LYS A 79 25.12 2.60 2.24
N ARG A 80 23.90 2.29 1.80
CA ARG A 80 23.33 0.96 1.89
C ARG A 80 23.37 0.39 0.47
N PRO A 81 23.95 -0.81 0.27
CA PRO A 81 23.87 -1.45 -1.03
C PRO A 81 22.39 -1.58 -1.40
N LEU A 82 22.07 -1.15 -2.63
CA LEU A 82 20.74 -1.30 -3.20
C LEU A 82 20.36 -2.79 -3.13
N ASN A 83 19.24 -3.09 -2.47
CA ASN A 83 18.79 -4.46 -2.26
C ASN A 83 18.59 -5.24 -3.58
N TRP A 84 18.33 -4.56 -4.70
CA TRP A 84 18.23 -5.18 -6.03
C TRP A 84 19.59 -5.64 -6.62
N MET A 85 20.72 -5.21 -6.05
CA MET A 85 22.04 -5.80 -6.31
C MET A 85 22.31 -7.07 -5.49
N LYS A 86 21.50 -7.39 -4.47
CA LYS A 86 21.53 -8.71 -3.83
C LYS A 86 20.80 -9.70 -4.75
N ARG A 87 21.55 -10.26 -5.71
CA ARG A 87 21.17 -11.52 -6.34
C ARG A 87 20.98 -12.55 -5.21
N SER A 88 19.80 -13.19 -5.22
CA SER A 88 19.38 -14.34 -4.39
C SER A 88 19.35 -14.18 -2.87
N THR A 89 18.20 -13.76 -2.34
CA THR A 89 17.56 -14.52 -1.25
C THR A 89 16.33 -15.21 -1.83
N LEU A 90 16.53 -15.99 -2.90
CA LEU A 90 15.52 -16.94 -3.34
C LEU A 90 15.65 -18.14 -2.41
N LEU A 91 14.54 -18.48 -1.78
CA LEU A 91 14.40 -19.68 -0.96
C LEU A 91 15.05 -20.85 -1.69
N ASN A 92 15.97 -21.53 -1.01
CA ASN A 92 16.67 -22.70 -1.53
C ASN A 92 15.67 -23.86 -1.54
N ILE A 93 14.85 -23.93 -2.59
CA ILE A 93 13.92 -25.03 -2.81
C ILE A 93 14.69 -26.07 -3.63
N GLU A 94 14.91 -27.25 -3.03
CA GLU A 94 15.54 -28.38 -3.69
C GLU A 94 14.73 -28.75 -4.96
N GLY A 95 15.40 -28.79 -6.12
CA GLY A 95 14.81 -29.25 -7.37
C GLY A 95 14.53 -28.21 -8.46
N LYS A 96 14.87 -26.91 -8.29
CA LYS A 96 14.84 -25.96 -9.43
C LYS A 96 16.17 -25.89 -10.18
N THR A 97 16.21 -26.45 -11.39
CA THR A 97 17.24 -26.16 -12.39
C THR A 97 17.06 -24.73 -12.92
N LYS A 98 18.19 -24.04 -13.13
CA LYS A 98 18.23 -22.69 -13.70
C LYS A 98 17.81 -22.76 -15.16
N ASP A 99 16.65 -22.23 -15.49
CA ASP A 99 16.27 -22.04 -16.88
C ASP A 99 17.13 -20.91 -17.48
N THR A 100 18.09 -21.31 -18.33
CA THR A 100 18.86 -20.38 -19.16
C THR A 100 17.96 -19.83 -20.27
N SER A 101 18.16 -18.57 -20.65
CA SER A 101 17.35 -17.77 -21.59
C SER A 101 17.23 -18.29 -23.03
N ASN A 102 17.55 -19.56 -23.30
CA ASN A 102 17.61 -20.13 -24.64
C ASN A 102 16.50 -21.16 -24.91
N ALA A 103 15.43 -21.19 -24.12
CA ALA A 103 14.23 -21.95 -24.46
C ALA A 103 13.34 -21.13 -25.42
N GLN A 104 13.88 -20.78 -26.58
CA GLN A 104 13.09 -20.33 -27.72
C GLN A 104 12.78 -21.56 -28.58
N LEU A 105 11.48 -21.79 -28.77
CA LEU A 105 10.87 -22.89 -29.51
C LEU A 105 11.48 -23.08 -30.91
N ASP A 106 11.85 -24.32 -31.22
CA ASP A 106 11.95 -24.84 -32.59
C ASP A 106 10.95 -26.01 -32.73
N ILE A 107 9.94 -25.75 -33.57
CA ILE A 107 8.94 -26.63 -34.22
C ILE A 107 7.95 -27.39 -33.32
#